data_AF-A0A8X8B173-F1
#
_entry.id   AF-A0A8X8B173-F1
#
_cell.length_a   1.000
_cell.length_b   1.000
_cell.length_c   1.000
_cell.angle_alpha   90.00
_cell.angle_beta   90.00
_cell.angle_gamma   90.00
#
_symmetry.space_group_name_H-M   'P 1'
#
loop_
_entity.id
_entity.type
_entity.pdbx_description
1 polymer ?
#
loop_
_entity_poly.entity_id
_entity_poly.type
_entity_poly.pdbx_seq_one_letter_code
_entity_poly.pdbx_strand_id
1 'polypeptide(L)'
;MNEEPLFEAIFFATPAIENLSLRLPSSRFVESEGIESDLIFNPQRELRFLEIYISMAGQTDPHVSLFSPQEVEFMAEDEMVEIVPNMNMDPLNFISGDFGRFVPQIPTQVPLWLAVALKRRGKCTFRPPAWLSVDNLTQVLEAEREPLSKFQELPFSYVEIARLLFDHARDDIPDMYMVRSLVEDIRDVRLHKLETNLGTFLGTSAVRMQNVSAMEVNLVRPFAIRALEAFYKHDKPEADEDRGTRSSSSRQPPREANNDEPRRPLRQR
;
A
#
# COMPACT_ATOMS: atom_id res chain seq x y z
N MET A 1 0.68 -27.11 17.18
CA MET A 1 0.45 -25.71 17.56
C MET A 1 0.94 -24.90 16.39
N ASN A 2 0.00 -24.47 15.56
CA ASN A 2 0.28 -23.73 14.34
C ASN A 2 0.51 -22.28 14.75
N GLU A 3 1.72 -21.78 14.54
CA GLU A 3 1.99 -20.35 14.65
C GLU A 3 1.49 -19.69 13.37
N GLU A 4 0.50 -18.80 13.52
CA GLU A 4 0.11 -17.86 12.47
C GLU A 4 1.30 -16.95 12.13
N PRO A 5 1.52 -16.61 10.85
CA PRO A 5 2.58 -15.69 10.47
C PRO A 5 2.21 -14.28 10.91
N LEU A 6 3.01 -13.72 11.84
CA LEU A 6 2.96 -12.37 12.41
C LEU A 6 2.92 -11.19 11.41
N PHE A 7 2.87 -11.44 10.09
CA PHE A 7 2.84 -10.41 9.06
C PHE A 7 1.43 -9.85 8.79
N GLU A 8 0.35 -10.61 9.01
CA GLU A 8 -1.02 -10.07 8.84
C GLU A 8 -1.40 -9.03 9.90
N ALA A 9 -0.78 -9.10 11.09
CA ALA A 9 -1.09 -8.21 12.21
C ALA A 9 -0.59 -6.76 12.04
N ILE A 10 0.27 -6.49 11.05
CA ILE A 10 0.85 -5.14 10.85
C ILE A 10 -0.08 -4.24 10.00
N PHE A 11 -1.01 -4.81 9.24
CA PHE A 11 -1.92 -4.03 8.38
C PHE A 11 -3.36 -3.92 8.89
N PHE A 12 -3.78 -4.75 9.86
CA PHE A 12 -5.08 -4.64 10.53
C PHE A 12 -4.93 -4.02 11.92
N ALA A 13 -4.59 -2.73 11.98
CA ALA A 13 -4.80 -1.95 13.19
C ALA A 13 -5.13 -0.50 12.84
N THR A 14 -6.30 -0.08 13.32
CA THR A 14 -6.80 1.30 13.43
C THR A 14 -5.79 2.23 14.13
N PRO A 15 -5.99 3.57 14.10
CA PRO A 15 -4.91 4.55 14.13
C PRO A 15 -4.41 4.80 15.55
N ALA A 16 -3.45 4.01 15.99
CA ALA A 16 -2.57 4.37 17.09
C ALA A 16 -1.40 3.40 17.08
N ILE A 17 -0.20 3.95 16.90
CA ILE A 17 1.09 3.54 17.48
C ILE A 17 2.17 3.91 16.46
N GLU A 18 2.77 5.07 16.75
CA GLU A 18 4.09 5.42 16.29
C GLU A 18 5.09 4.33 16.69
N ASN A 19 6.02 4.07 15.77
CA ASN A 19 7.27 3.31 15.94
C ASN A 19 7.21 1.81 15.63
N LEU A 20 7.69 1.47 14.43
CA LEU A 20 8.35 0.20 14.17
C LEU A 20 9.73 0.48 13.58
N SER A 21 10.78 0.07 14.29
CA SER A 21 12.19 0.23 13.91
C SER A 21 12.83 -1.15 13.84
N LEU A 22 13.28 -1.55 12.65
CA LEU A 22 14.11 -2.74 12.46
C LEU A 22 15.32 -2.35 11.58
N ARG A 23 16.53 -2.67 12.08
CA ARG A 23 17.84 -2.28 11.52
C ARG A 23 18.49 -3.46 10.81
N LEU A 24 19.03 -3.23 9.61
CA LEU A 24 20.17 -3.96 9.03
C LEU A 24 21.06 -3.00 8.21
N PRO A 25 22.31 -3.36 7.84
CA PRO A 25 23.33 -2.40 7.43
C PRO A 25 23.32 -2.06 5.92
N SER A 26 23.78 -0.84 5.62
CA SER A 26 23.63 -0.11 4.35
C SER A 26 24.71 -0.40 3.30
N SER A 27 24.32 -0.35 2.02
CA SER A 27 25.20 -0.21 0.85
C SER A 27 24.57 0.75 -0.19
N ARG A 28 25.41 1.53 -0.89
CA ARG A 28 25.12 2.78 -1.62
C ARG A 28 25.00 2.60 -3.16
N PHE A 29 24.57 3.70 -3.82
CA PHE A 29 24.71 4.15 -5.25
C PHE A 29 23.54 3.78 -6.20
N VAL A 30 23.09 4.56 -7.20
CA VAL A 30 23.27 5.97 -7.66
C VAL A 30 22.12 6.34 -8.62
N GLU A 31 21.78 7.64 -8.71
CA GLU A 31 20.71 8.26 -9.53
C GLU A 31 20.98 8.27 -11.06
N SER A 32 19.91 8.31 -11.87
CA SER A 32 19.94 8.97 -13.19
C SER A 32 18.56 9.49 -13.65
N GLU A 33 18.59 10.75 -14.10
CA GLU A 33 17.64 11.56 -14.88
C GLU A 33 16.87 10.76 -15.96
N GLY A 34 15.64 11.07 -16.41
CA GLY A 34 14.81 12.27 -16.44
C GLY A 34 14.19 12.33 -17.85
N ILE A 35 12.85 12.26 -18.00
CA ILE A 35 12.17 12.52 -19.29
C ILE A 35 10.84 13.23 -19.05
N GLU A 36 10.70 14.34 -19.78
CA GLU A 36 9.60 15.30 -19.79
C GLU A 36 8.36 14.80 -20.55
N SER A 37 7.24 15.41 -20.17
CA SER A 37 5.83 15.12 -20.46
C SER A 37 5.36 15.30 -21.91
N ASP A 38 4.32 14.55 -22.29
CA ASP A 38 3.28 15.04 -23.22
C ASP A 38 1.88 14.57 -22.78
N LEU A 39 1.00 15.55 -22.56
CA LEU A 39 -0.38 15.45 -22.09
C LEU A 39 -1.35 15.47 -23.27
N ILE A 40 -2.07 14.36 -23.52
CA ILE A 40 -3.38 14.37 -24.18
C ILE A 40 -4.27 13.32 -23.48
N PHE A 41 -5.43 13.79 -23.03
CA PHE A 41 -6.56 13.04 -22.48
C PHE A 41 -6.86 11.77 -23.28
N ASN A 42 -6.84 10.61 -22.61
CA ASN A 42 -7.32 9.36 -23.21
C ASN A 42 -8.08 8.54 -22.14
N PRO A 43 -9.37 8.25 -22.30
CA PRO A 43 -10.11 7.33 -21.43
C PRO A 43 -9.57 5.89 -21.42
N GLN A 44 -8.65 5.55 -22.33
CA GLN A 44 -7.83 4.34 -22.22
C GLN A 44 -6.70 4.46 -21.16
N ARG A 45 -6.42 5.62 -20.57
CA ARG A 45 -5.40 5.75 -19.51
C ARG A 45 -5.87 5.13 -18.20
N GLU A 46 -7.14 5.28 -17.78
CA GLU A 46 -7.66 4.54 -16.61
C GLU A 46 -7.54 3.02 -16.81
N LEU A 47 -7.81 2.53 -18.03
CA LEU A 47 -7.59 1.13 -18.38
C LEU A 47 -6.10 0.79 -18.48
N ARG A 48 -5.21 1.65 -18.96
CA ARG A 48 -3.76 1.40 -18.96
C ARG A 48 -3.14 1.43 -17.56
N PHE A 49 -3.61 2.27 -16.65
CA PHE A 49 -3.17 2.30 -15.25
C PHE A 49 -3.44 0.96 -14.57
N LEU A 50 -4.62 0.38 -14.81
CA LEU A 50 -4.98 -0.95 -14.32
C LEU A 50 -4.37 -2.08 -15.17
N GLU A 51 -4.33 -1.99 -16.50
CA GLU A 51 -3.83 -3.04 -17.40
C GLU A 51 -2.30 -3.16 -17.36
N ILE A 52 -1.55 -2.07 -17.28
CA ILE A 52 -0.08 -2.13 -17.11
C ILE A 52 0.25 -2.77 -15.77
N TYR A 53 -0.47 -2.40 -14.70
CA TYR A 53 -0.21 -2.95 -13.38
C TYR A 53 -0.68 -4.40 -13.23
N ILE A 54 -1.86 -4.76 -13.76
CA ILE A 54 -2.36 -6.15 -13.82
C ILE A 54 -1.46 -7.02 -14.71
N SER A 55 -0.95 -6.48 -15.82
CA SER A 55 0.01 -7.16 -16.70
C SER A 55 1.35 -7.43 -15.99
N MET A 56 1.85 -6.47 -15.21
CA MET A 56 3.04 -6.65 -14.36
C MET A 56 2.79 -7.57 -13.15
N ALA A 57 1.57 -7.61 -12.64
CA ALA A 57 1.12 -8.57 -11.62
C ALA A 57 0.83 -9.97 -12.17
N GLY A 58 0.87 -10.14 -13.51
CA GLY A 58 0.53 -11.35 -14.25
C GLY A 58 1.50 -12.53 -14.12
N GLN A 59 2.50 -12.43 -13.24
CA GLN A 59 3.24 -13.59 -12.76
C GLN A 59 3.27 -13.51 -11.24
N THR A 60 2.93 -14.62 -10.56
CA THR A 60 3.23 -14.97 -9.16
C THR A 60 2.11 -14.87 -8.09
N ASP A 61 2.28 -15.76 -7.11
CA ASP A 61 1.38 -16.32 -6.08
C ASP A 61 0.20 -15.50 -5.51
N PRO A 62 -0.90 -16.18 -5.13
CA PRO A 62 -2.19 -15.60 -4.74
C PRO A 62 -2.23 -14.90 -3.36
N HIS A 63 -1.12 -14.81 -2.63
CA HIS A 63 -1.11 -14.36 -1.22
C HIS A 63 -0.77 -12.88 -1.00
N VAL A 64 -0.64 -12.08 -2.06
CA VAL A 64 -0.46 -10.64 -1.91
C VAL A 64 -1.81 -9.95 -2.10
N SER A 65 -2.47 -9.65 -0.97
CA SER A 65 -3.79 -9.01 -0.89
C SER A 65 -3.77 -7.60 -1.49
N LEU A 66 -3.92 -7.53 -2.81
CA LEU A 66 -4.29 -6.32 -3.53
C LEU A 66 -5.80 -6.15 -3.36
N PHE A 67 -6.24 -5.07 -2.73
CA PHE A 67 -7.65 -4.72 -2.74
C PHE A 67 -8.02 -4.29 -4.17
N SER A 68 -9.18 -4.72 -4.65
CA SER A 68 -9.75 -4.14 -5.86
C SER A 68 -9.99 -2.64 -5.66
N PRO A 69 -9.98 -1.82 -6.72
CA PRO A 69 -10.31 -0.40 -6.61
C PRO A 69 -11.66 -0.15 -5.92
N GLN A 70 -12.62 -1.07 -6.11
CA GLN A 70 -13.94 -1.02 -5.48
C GLN A 70 -13.89 -1.29 -3.98
N GLU A 71 -13.00 -2.17 -3.50
CA GLU A 71 -12.81 -2.38 -2.07
C GLU A 71 -12.13 -1.18 -1.41
N VAL A 72 -11.18 -0.54 -2.08
CA VAL A 72 -10.58 0.72 -1.59
C VAL A 72 -11.62 1.84 -1.53
N GLU A 73 -12.45 1.98 -2.58
CA GLU A 73 -13.58 2.91 -2.60
C GLU A 73 -14.56 2.64 -1.45
N PHE A 74 -14.93 1.37 -1.24
CA PHE A 74 -15.80 0.96 -0.15
C PHE A 74 -15.25 1.39 1.23
N MET A 75 -13.95 1.21 1.47
CA MET A 75 -13.32 1.67 2.72
C MET A 75 -13.35 3.19 2.87
N ALA A 76 -13.28 3.94 1.76
CA ALA A 76 -13.36 5.40 1.77
C ALA A 76 -14.77 5.94 2.01
N GLU A 77 -15.81 5.12 1.85
CA GLU A 77 -17.20 5.56 2.06
C GLU A 77 -17.53 5.91 3.51
N ASP A 78 -16.74 5.43 4.47
CA ASP A 78 -16.88 5.75 5.89
C ASP A 78 -16.31 7.13 6.25
N GLU A 79 -15.63 7.81 5.32
CA GLU A 79 -15.13 9.16 5.53
C GLU A 79 -16.28 10.15 5.76
N MET A 80 -16.11 11.02 6.76
CA MET A 80 -17.12 12.01 7.13
C MET A 80 -17.08 13.20 6.18
N VAL A 81 -18.26 13.55 5.65
CA VAL A 81 -18.44 14.67 4.72
C VAL A 81 -19.59 15.57 5.15
N GLU A 82 -19.51 16.84 4.77
CA GLU A 82 -20.53 17.84 5.06
C GLU A 82 -21.56 17.93 3.92
N ILE A 83 -22.83 17.79 4.26
CA ILE A 83 -23.96 17.99 3.33
C ILE A 83 -24.89 19.07 3.84
N VAL A 84 -25.65 19.67 2.94
CA VAL A 84 -26.78 20.56 3.28
C VAL A 84 -28.08 19.84 2.88
N PRO A 85 -28.87 19.35 3.84
CA PRO A 85 -30.16 18.72 3.55
C PRO A 85 -31.16 19.72 2.96
N ASN A 86 -32.14 19.20 2.22
CA ASN A 86 -33.29 19.97 1.73
C ASN A 86 -34.63 19.44 2.29
N MET A 87 -34.56 18.56 3.29
CA MET A 87 -35.71 17.91 3.92
C MET A 87 -35.60 18.00 5.44
N ASN A 88 -36.75 17.92 6.11
CA ASN A 88 -36.82 17.67 7.55
C ASN A 88 -36.91 16.16 7.80
N MET A 89 -36.01 15.62 8.61
CA MET A 89 -36.01 14.22 9.00
C MET A 89 -35.39 14.07 10.38
N ASP A 90 -35.99 13.24 11.23
CA ASP A 90 -35.40 12.90 12.53
C ASP A 90 -34.06 12.15 12.37
N PRO A 91 -33.23 12.10 13.43
CA PRO A 91 -31.97 11.36 13.40
C PRO A 91 -32.19 9.90 12.98
N LEU A 92 -31.26 9.37 12.18
CA LEU A 92 -31.19 7.98 11.78
C LEU A 92 -30.22 7.25 12.70
N ASN A 93 -30.67 6.15 13.30
CA ASN A 93 -29.85 5.35 14.21
C ASN A 93 -29.31 4.13 13.46
N PHE A 94 -27.99 4.03 13.30
CA PHE A 94 -27.31 2.90 12.67
C PHE A 94 -26.41 2.18 13.66
N ILE A 95 -25.90 1.00 13.26
CA ILE A 95 -24.98 0.21 14.08
C ILE A 95 -23.71 1.01 14.39
N SER A 96 -23.22 1.79 13.41
CA SER A 96 -22.00 2.59 13.51
C SER A 96 -22.21 3.97 14.17
N GLY A 97 -23.43 4.30 14.60
CA GLY A 97 -23.76 5.58 15.23
C GLY A 97 -25.03 6.22 14.71
N ASP A 98 -25.41 7.33 15.33
CA ASP A 98 -26.60 8.12 14.97
C ASP A 98 -26.19 9.31 14.10
N PHE A 99 -26.94 9.56 13.01
CA PHE A 99 -26.68 10.65 12.08
C PHE A 99 -27.93 11.52 11.88
N GLY A 100 -27.77 12.84 11.91
CA GLY A 100 -28.87 13.81 11.89
C GLY A 100 -29.15 14.39 13.27
N ARG A 101 -30.19 15.20 13.52
CA ARG A 101 -31.40 15.57 12.77
C ARG A 101 -31.13 16.34 11.48
N PHE A 102 -31.83 15.99 10.41
CA PHE A 102 -31.71 16.66 9.11
C PHE A 102 -32.72 17.80 9.04
N VAL A 103 -32.22 19.01 8.84
CA VAL A 103 -33.03 20.21 8.71
C VAL A 103 -32.59 20.94 7.43
N PRO A 104 -33.52 21.44 6.61
CA PRO A 104 -33.18 22.18 5.41
C PRO A 104 -32.22 23.33 5.70
N GLN A 105 -31.21 23.51 4.85
CA GLN A 105 -30.24 24.61 4.93
C GLN A 105 -29.32 24.58 6.16
N ILE A 106 -29.36 23.53 6.99
CA ILE A 106 -28.43 23.35 8.11
C ILE A 106 -27.37 22.31 7.73
N PRO A 107 -26.09 22.70 7.60
CA PRO A 107 -25.00 21.76 7.32
C PRO A 107 -24.95 20.64 8.36
N THR A 108 -24.79 19.41 7.89
CA THR A 108 -24.76 18.21 8.72
C THR A 108 -23.65 17.29 8.24
N GLN A 109 -22.85 16.77 9.18
CA GLN A 109 -21.80 15.79 8.88
C GLN A 109 -22.39 14.38 8.88
N VAL A 110 -22.12 13.62 7.82
CA VAL A 110 -22.53 12.23 7.67
C VAL A 110 -21.43 11.44 6.94
N PRO A 111 -21.40 10.10 7.06
CA PRO A 111 -20.52 9.28 6.24
C PRO A 111 -20.83 9.44 4.76
N LEU A 112 -19.82 9.29 3.91
CA LEU A 112 -19.92 9.48 2.47
C LEU A 112 -20.95 8.54 1.83
N TRP A 113 -21.04 7.27 2.24
CA TRP A 113 -22.09 6.37 1.74
C TRP A 113 -23.51 6.92 1.96
N LEU A 114 -23.74 7.53 3.14
CA LEU A 114 -25.05 8.09 3.50
C LEU A 114 -25.31 9.37 2.70
N ALA A 115 -24.29 10.23 2.57
CA ALA A 115 -24.37 11.43 1.75
C ALA A 115 -24.73 11.10 0.29
N VAL A 116 -24.06 10.12 -0.31
CA VAL A 116 -24.34 9.65 -1.68
C VAL A 116 -25.77 9.10 -1.79
N ALA A 117 -26.20 8.27 -0.83
CA ALA A 117 -27.56 7.72 -0.82
C ALA A 117 -28.64 8.81 -0.72
N LEU A 118 -28.40 9.87 0.05
CA LEU A 118 -29.29 11.03 0.16
C LEU A 118 -29.28 11.88 -1.11
N LYS A 119 -28.11 12.15 -1.69
CA LYS A 119 -27.96 12.92 -2.93
C LYS A 119 -28.64 12.24 -4.12
N ARG A 120 -28.50 10.92 -4.28
CA ARG A 120 -29.19 10.13 -5.33
C ARG A 120 -30.72 10.23 -5.23
N ARG A 121 -31.26 10.53 -4.05
CA ARG A 121 -32.71 10.75 -3.81
C ARG A 121 -33.11 12.21 -3.92
N GLY A 122 -32.19 13.12 -4.26
CA GLY A 122 -32.41 14.55 -4.32
C GLY A 122 -32.71 15.17 -2.95
N LYS A 123 -32.12 14.63 -1.87
CA LYS A 123 -32.44 14.99 -0.47
C LYS A 123 -31.40 15.90 0.21
N CYS A 124 -30.30 16.16 -0.46
CA CYS A 124 -29.25 17.05 0.01
C CYS A 124 -28.42 17.56 -1.17
N THR A 125 -27.65 18.60 -0.92
CA THR A 125 -26.53 19.04 -1.75
C THR A 125 -25.25 18.80 -0.98
N PHE A 126 -24.20 18.33 -1.65
CA PHE A 126 -22.89 18.26 -1.04
C PHE A 126 -22.35 19.67 -0.80
N ARG A 127 -21.59 19.82 0.28
CA ARG A 127 -20.66 20.93 0.40
C ARG A 127 -19.28 20.42 0.02
N PRO A 128 -18.71 20.83 -1.13
CA PRO A 128 -17.41 20.37 -1.56
C PRO A 128 -16.35 20.58 -0.47
N PRO A 129 -15.50 19.58 -0.18
CA PRO A 129 -14.39 19.75 0.74
C PRO A 129 -13.48 20.90 0.31
N ALA A 130 -12.89 21.63 1.26
CA ALA A 130 -12.09 22.81 0.95
C ALA A 130 -10.93 22.51 -0.01
N TRP A 131 -10.29 21.34 0.09
CA TRP A 131 -9.20 20.93 -0.79
C TRP A 131 -9.65 20.69 -2.24
N LEU A 132 -10.94 20.41 -2.47
CA LEU A 132 -11.51 20.09 -3.78
C LEU A 132 -11.98 21.38 -4.49
N SER A 133 -11.07 22.32 -4.66
CA SER A 133 -11.28 23.57 -5.41
C SER A 133 -10.17 23.77 -6.43
N VAL A 134 -10.44 24.51 -7.51
CA VAL A 134 -9.45 24.78 -8.55
C VAL A 134 -8.21 25.43 -7.97
N ASP A 135 -8.37 26.44 -7.11
CA ASP A 135 -7.26 27.18 -6.51
C ASP A 135 -6.37 26.28 -5.65
N ASN A 136 -6.97 25.46 -4.78
CA ASN A 136 -6.22 24.60 -3.86
C ASN A 136 -5.56 23.45 -4.60
N LEU A 137 -6.26 22.80 -5.54
CA LEU A 137 -5.69 21.73 -6.34
C LEU A 137 -4.56 22.22 -7.25
N THR A 138 -4.66 23.43 -7.79
CA THR A 138 -3.56 24.03 -8.57
C THR A 138 -2.33 24.24 -7.70
N GLN A 139 -2.49 24.81 -6.49
CA GLN A 139 -1.39 24.97 -5.54
C GLN A 139 -0.78 23.64 -5.13
N VAL A 140 -1.61 22.63 -4.85
CA VAL A 140 -1.15 21.28 -4.53
C VAL A 140 -0.37 20.69 -5.70
N LEU A 141 -0.88 20.77 -6.93
CA LEU A 141 -0.21 20.24 -8.11
C LEU A 141 1.15 20.90 -8.36
N GLU A 142 1.23 22.23 -8.24
CA GLU A 142 2.49 22.97 -8.38
C GLU A 142 3.50 22.55 -7.31
N ALA A 143 3.06 22.46 -6.05
CA ALA A 143 3.92 22.05 -4.94
C ALA A 143 4.25 20.55 -4.94
N GLU A 144 3.48 19.72 -5.63
CA GLU A 144 3.73 18.27 -5.73
C GLU A 144 4.89 17.96 -6.68
N ARG A 145 5.13 18.84 -7.66
CA ARG A 145 6.24 18.70 -8.62
C ARG A 145 7.61 18.78 -7.93
N GLU A 146 7.77 19.64 -6.92
CA GLU A 146 9.05 19.85 -6.24
C GLU A 146 8.89 20.13 -4.73
N PRO A 147 9.66 19.49 -3.83
CA PRO A 147 10.71 18.49 -4.10
C PRO A 147 10.16 17.06 -4.27
N LEU A 148 10.87 16.23 -5.06
CA LEU A 148 10.52 14.82 -5.29
C LEU A 148 10.46 13.97 -4.01
N SER A 149 11.09 14.41 -2.92
CA SER A 149 11.16 13.67 -1.65
C SER A 149 9.94 13.80 -0.74
N LYS A 150 9.03 14.76 -1.00
CA LYS A 150 7.91 15.05 -0.10
C LYS A 150 6.58 15.15 -0.85
N PHE A 151 5.62 14.31 -0.46
CA PHE A 151 4.24 14.40 -0.94
C PHE A 151 3.46 15.52 -0.26
N GLN A 152 2.67 16.26 -1.05
CA GLN A 152 1.76 17.26 -0.50
C GLN A 152 0.61 16.60 0.26
N GLU A 153 0.09 17.31 1.24
CA GLU A 153 -0.97 16.82 2.11
C GLU A 153 -2.31 16.85 1.37
N LEU A 154 -2.92 15.67 1.25
CA LEU A 154 -4.28 15.45 0.80
C LEU A 154 -4.92 14.41 1.72
N PRO A 155 -6.27 14.36 1.81
CA PRO A 155 -6.94 13.28 2.52
C PRO A 155 -6.46 11.90 2.05
N PHE A 156 -6.38 10.95 2.97
CA PHE A 156 -5.87 9.61 2.67
C PHE A 156 -6.65 8.93 1.53
N SER A 157 -7.96 9.19 1.45
CA SER A 157 -8.86 8.66 0.43
C SER A 157 -9.33 9.71 -0.59
N TYR A 158 -8.47 10.69 -0.92
CA TYR A 158 -8.87 11.81 -1.79
C TYR A 158 -9.31 11.35 -3.18
N VAL A 159 -8.74 10.25 -3.69
CA VAL A 159 -9.06 9.70 -5.02
C VAL A 159 -10.49 9.16 -5.05
N GLU A 160 -10.85 8.39 -4.04
CA GLU A 160 -12.16 7.76 -3.89
C GLU A 160 -13.24 8.81 -3.62
N ILE A 161 -12.95 9.76 -2.71
CA ILE A 161 -13.85 10.86 -2.39
C ILE A 161 -14.13 11.70 -3.65
N ALA A 162 -13.08 12.08 -4.39
CA ALA A 162 -13.23 12.85 -5.63
C ALA A 162 -14.09 12.11 -6.65
N ARG A 163 -13.80 10.82 -6.89
CA ARG A 163 -14.56 9.96 -7.81
C ARG A 163 -16.05 9.90 -7.46
N LEU A 164 -16.37 9.57 -6.20
CA LEU A 164 -17.77 9.47 -5.73
C LEU A 164 -18.52 10.81 -5.86
N LEU A 165 -17.84 11.93 -5.55
CA LEU A 165 -18.43 13.26 -5.73
C LEU A 165 -18.62 13.62 -7.20
N PHE A 166 -17.68 13.27 -8.08
CA PHE A 166 -17.83 13.59 -9.50
C PHE A 166 -18.96 12.79 -10.18
N ASP A 167 -19.26 11.60 -9.68
CA ASP A 167 -20.31 10.73 -10.21
C ASP A 167 -21.70 11.07 -9.66
N HIS A 168 -21.80 11.61 -8.44
CA HIS A 168 -23.08 11.82 -7.75
C HIS A 168 -23.41 13.27 -7.41
N ALA A 169 -22.42 14.14 -7.33
CA ALA A 169 -22.53 15.51 -6.84
C ALA A 169 -21.97 16.53 -7.84
N ARG A 170 -22.07 16.21 -9.13
CA ARG A 170 -21.49 17.01 -10.20
C ARG A 170 -21.96 18.47 -10.22
N ASP A 171 -23.23 18.66 -9.91
CA ASP A 171 -23.92 19.94 -9.83
C ASP A 171 -23.54 20.76 -8.60
N ASP A 172 -22.98 20.13 -7.57
CA ASP A 172 -22.59 20.79 -6.31
C ASP A 172 -21.16 21.34 -6.35
N ILE A 173 -20.36 20.98 -7.36
CA ILE A 173 -18.93 21.34 -7.46
C ILE A 173 -18.73 22.42 -8.54
N PRO A 174 -18.17 23.58 -8.19
CA PRO A 174 -17.83 24.62 -9.15
C PRO A 174 -16.66 24.15 -10.05
N ASP A 175 -16.71 24.51 -11.34
CA ASP A 175 -15.66 24.21 -12.31
C ASP A 175 -15.24 22.72 -12.37
N MET A 176 -16.23 21.83 -12.20
CA MET A 176 -16.09 20.37 -12.17
C MET A 176 -15.10 19.78 -13.17
N TYR A 177 -15.12 20.21 -14.43
CA TYR A 177 -14.21 19.69 -15.45
C TYR A 177 -12.74 19.99 -15.13
N MET A 178 -12.47 21.20 -14.65
CA MET A 178 -11.12 21.63 -14.27
C MET A 178 -10.68 20.93 -12.98
N VAL A 179 -11.57 20.85 -11.99
CA VAL A 179 -11.32 20.12 -10.73
C VAL A 179 -10.97 18.65 -11.01
N ARG A 180 -11.74 17.98 -11.89
CA ARG A 180 -11.46 16.61 -12.29
C ARG A 180 -10.10 16.47 -12.97
N SER A 181 -9.79 17.35 -13.93
CA SER A 181 -8.49 17.36 -14.62
C SER A 181 -7.34 17.52 -13.65
N LEU A 182 -7.44 18.45 -12.69
CA LEU A 182 -6.39 18.68 -11.69
C LEU A 182 -6.19 17.48 -10.76
N VAL A 183 -7.27 16.81 -10.34
CA VAL A 183 -7.16 15.58 -9.53
C VAL A 183 -6.45 14.47 -10.32
N GLU A 184 -6.75 14.33 -11.61
CA GLU A 184 -6.08 13.37 -12.50
C GLU A 184 -4.59 13.71 -12.66
N ASP A 185 -4.26 14.98 -12.93
CA ASP A 185 -2.88 15.44 -13.06
C ASP A 185 -2.07 15.21 -11.77
N ILE A 186 -2.67 15.47 -10.60
CA ILE A 186 -2.05 15.20 -9.30
C ILE A 186 -1.77 13.70 -9.13
N ARG A 187 -2.73 12.83 -9.50
CA ARG A 187 -2.53 11.36 -9.43
C ARG A 187 -1.37 10.91 -10.33
N ASP A 188 -1.30 11.44 -11.55
CA ASP A 188 -0.23 11.10 -12.50
C ASP A 188 1.14 11.52 -11.96
N VAL A 189 1.27 12.77 -11.47
CA VAL A 189 2.51 13.28 -10.87
C VAL A 189 2.91 12.45 -9.65
N ARG A 190 1.96 12.13 -8.77
CA ARG A 190 2.25 11.40 -7.53
C ARG A 190 2.60 9.95 -7.77
N LEU A 191 1.99 9.28 -8.76
CA LEU A 191 2.41 7.92 -9.13
C LEU A 191 3.84 7.94 -9.66
N HIS A 192 4.17 8.84 -10.59
CA HIS A 192 5.52 8.93 -11.14
C HIS A 192 6.57 9.22 -10.06
N LYS A 193 6.23 10.13 -9.14
CA LYS A 193 7.06 10.45 -7.97
C LYS A 193 7.22 9.24 -7.06
N LEU A 194 6.16 8.47 -6.81
CA LEU A 194 6.19 7.26 -5.99
C LEU A 194 7.09 6.18 -6.62
N GLU A 195 6.98 5.93 -7.92
CA GLU A 195 7.85 5.02 -8.67
C GLU A 195 9.32 5.43 -8.59
N THR A 196 9.61 6.71 -8.76
CA THR A 196 10.97 7.26 -8.67
C THR A 196 11.56 7.09 -7.27
N ASN A 197 10.76 7.40 -6.24
CA ASN A 197 11.16 7.19 -4.85
C ASN A 197 11.45 5.70 -4.59
N LEU A 198 10.59 4.79 -5.09
CA LEU A 198 10.76 3.35 -4.95
C LEU A 198 12.07 2.83 -5.54
N GLY A 199 12.45 3.33 -6.72
CA GLY A 199 13.73 2.98 -7.35
C GLY A 199 14.95 3.37 -6.51
N THR A 200 14.81 4.38 -5.65
CA THR A 200 15.91 4.90 -4.82
C THR A 200 16.11 4.10 -3.52
N PHE A 201 15.17 3.24 -3.10
CA PHE A 201 15.25 2.55 -1.81
C PHE A 201 16.17 1.33 -1.75
N LEU A 202 16.88 1.03 -2.84
CA LEU A 202 17.87 -0.04 -2.90
C LEU A 202 18.92 0.15 -1.77
N GLY A 203 18.93 -0.78 -0.81
CA GLY A 203 19.88 -0.78 0.31
C GLY A 203 19.43 -0.05 1.59
N THR A 204 18.18 0.42 1.68
CA THR A 204 17.62 1.03 2.90
C THR A 204 16.65 0.09 3.62
N SER A 205 16.86 -0.15 4.92
CA SER A 205 16.08 -1.14 5.68
C SER A 205 14.66 -0.69 6.06
N ALA A 206 14.40 0.61 6.02
CA ALA A 206 13.11 1.18 6.35
C ALA A 206 12.92 2.49 5.59
N VAL A 207 11.75 2.61 4.97
CA VAL A 207 11.36 3.77 4.18
C VAL A 207 10.13 4.37 4.82
N ARG A 208 10.22 5.63 5.22
CA ARG A 208 9.06 6.39 5.70
C ARG A 208 8.55 7.27 4.58
N MET A 209 7.38 6.94 4.06
CA MET A 209 6.63 7.82 3.18
C MET A 209 5.48 8.43 3.97
N GLN A 210 5.38 9.75 3.95
CA GLN A 210 4.25 10.47 4.53
C GLN A 210 3.33 10.93 3.41
N ASN A 211 2.06 11.13 3.75
CA ASN A 211 1.06 11.72 2.86
C ASN A 211 0.83 10.94 1.56
N VAL A 212 0.97 9.61 1.57
CA VAL A 212 0.60 8.74 0.45
C VAL A 212 -0.84 8.28 0.65
N SER A 213 -1.64 8.26 -0.41
CA SER A 213 -3.06 7.88 -0.38
C SER A 213 -3.29 6.38 -0.32
N ALA A 214 -4.50 5.97 0.08
CA ALA A 214 -4.93 4.58 0.12
C ALA A 214 -4.74 3.88 -1.24
N MET A 215 -5.17 4.53 -2.33
CA MET A 215 -5.02 4.01 -3.69
C MET A 215 -3.56 3.85 -4.10
N GLU A 216 -2.71 4.84 -3.83
CA GLU A 216 -1.28 4.78 -4.15
C GLU A 216 -0.57 3.66 -3.38
N VAL A 217 -0.87 3.51 -2.09
CA VAL A 217 -0.36 2.39 -1.29
C VAL A 217 -0.83 1.06 -1.87
N ASN A 218 -2.12 0.94 -2.19
CA ASN A 218 -2.68 -0.29 -2.76
C ASN A 218 -2.02 -0.66 -4.09
N LEU A 219 -1.74 0.33 -4.94
CA LEU A 219 -1.03 0.16 -6.20
C LEU A 219 0.44 -0.23 -6.03
N VAL A 220 1.14 0.16 -4.97
CA VAL A 220 2.58 -0.15 -4.85
C VAL A 220 2.86 -1.36 -3.99
N ARG A 221 1.97 -1.64 -3.03
CA ARG A 221 2.14 -2.66 -2.00
C ARG A 221 2.59 -4.02 -2.56
N PRO A 222 2.00 -4.57 -3.65
CA PRO A 222 2.40 -5.89 -4.11
C PRO A 222 3.84 -5.98 -4.58
N PHE A 223 4.27 -4.98 -5.36
CA PHE A 223 5.63 -4.89 -5.84
C PHE A 223 6.62 -4.66 -4.69
N ALA A 224 6.34 -3.68 -3.82
CA ALA A 224 7.24 -3.30 -2.74
C ALA A 224 7.47 -4.44 -1.74
N ILE A 225 6.42 -5.16 -1.33
CA ILE A 225 6.54 -6.30 -0.41
C ILE A 225 7.42 -7.40 -1.02
N ARG A 226 7.16 -7.80 -2.28
CA ARG A 226 7.91 -8.86 -2.94
C ARG A 226 9.38 -8.48 -3.15
N ALA A 227 9.66 -7.24 -3.56
CA ALA A 227 11.02 -6.76 -3.73
C ALA A 227 11.80 -6.80 -2.41
N LEU A 228 11.18 -6.31 -1.32
CA LEU A 228 11.78 -6.33 0.01
C LEU A 228 11.98 -7.75 0.56
N GLU A 229 11.04 -8.66 0.33
CA GLU A 229 11.19 -10.08 0.67
C GLU A 229 12.37 -10.72 -0.06
N ALA A 230 12.53 -10.43 -1.35
CA ALA A 230 13.65 -10.92 -2.14
C ALA A 230 14.99 -10.39 -1.60
N PHE A 231 15.09 -9.08 -1.33
CA PHE A 231 16.28 -8.50 -0.71
C PHE A 231 16.57 -9.14 0.65
N TYR A 232 15.55 -9.32 1.50
CA TYR A 232 15.73 -9.92 2.82
C TYR A 232 16.20 -11.38 2.74
N LYS A 233 15.70 -12.17 1.78
CA LYS A 233 16.14 -13.56 1.57
C LYS A 233 17.62 -13.64 1.16
N HIS A 234 18.09 -12.70 0.35
CA HIS A 234 19.47 -12.69 -0.19
C HIS A 234 20.48 -11.94 0.67
N ASP A 235 20.05 -11.05 1.56
CA ASP A 235 20.92 -10.30 2.48
C ASP A 235 21.25 -11.07 3.76
N LYS A 236 20.65 -12.25 3.99
CA LYS A 236 21.09 -13.16 5.06
C LYS A 236 22.49 -13.70 4.70
N PRO A 237 23.55 -13.38 5.45
CA PRO A 237 24.81 -14.08 5.27
C PRO A 237 24.54 -15.56 5.55
N GLU A 238 24.95 -16.44 4.64
CA GLU A 238 25.00 -17.88 4.93
C GLU A 238 25.69 -18.02 6.29
N ALA A 239 25.00 -18.56 7.29
CA ALA A 239 25.69 -19.07 8.45
C ALA A 239 26.60 -20.16 7.90
N ASP A 240 27.92 -19.93 7.95
CA ASP A 240 28.97 -20.89 7.58
C ASP A 240 28.79 -22.21 8.37
N GLU A 241 27.85 -23.05 7.97
CA GLU A 241 27.82 -24.48 8.26
C GLU A 241 28.35 -25.18 7.03
N ASP A 242 29.68 -25.20 6.86
CA ASP A 242 30.46 -26.41 6.49
C ASP A 242 31.89 -26.06 6.04
N ARG A 243 32.76 -25.62 6.97
CA ARG A 243 34.24 -25.76 6.81
C ARG A 243 34.94 -26.14 8.12
N GLY A 244 34.29 -27.00 8.90
CA GLY A 244 34.79 -27.50 10.19
C GLY A 244 35.31 -28.94 10.18
N THR A 245 35.54 -29.60 9.04
CA THR A 245 36.01 -31.00 9.01
C THR A 245 37.36 -31.15 8.32
N ARG A 246 38.41 -30.63 8.94
CA ARG A 246 39.83 -30.99 8.74
C ARG A 246 40.60 -30.24 9.83
N SER A 247 40.85 -30.83 10.99
CA SER A 247 42.16 -31.45 11.27
C SER A 247 42.18 -32.08 12.67
N SER A 248 42.94 -33.17 12.79
CA SER A 248 43.53 -33.78 14.01
C SER A 248 42.78 -34.91 14.72
N SER A 249 42.96 -36.14 14.23
CA SER A 249 43.36 -37.22 15.13
C SER A 249 44.37 -38.15 14.46
N SER A 250 45.30 -38.59 15.28
CA SER A 250 46.62 -39.12 15.00
C SER A 250 46.68 -40.63 14.74
N ARG A 251 47.68 -41.04 13.94
CA ARG A 251 48.56 -42.23 14.09
C ARG A 251 47.99 -43.66 13.90
N GLN A 252 48.56 -44.28 12.85
CA GLN A 252 48.94 -45.70 12.62
C GLN A 252 47.89 -46.75 12.21
N PRO A 253 48.17 -47.55 11.15
CA PRO A 253 47.35 -48.70 10.75
C PRO A 253 47.90 -50.03 11.33
N PRO A 254 47.04 -51.00 11.71
CA PRO A 254 47.47 -52.39 11.88
C PRO A 254 47.27 -53.20 10.59
N ARG A 255 48.25 -54.08 10.35
CA ARG A 255 48.40 -55.00 9.23
C ARG A 255 47.37 -56.14 9.25
N GLU A 256 46.92 -56.45 8.04
CA GLU A 256 46.65 -57.76 7.40
C GLU A 256 46.02 -58.92 8.19
N ALA A 257 45.00 -59.48 7.53
CA ALA A 257 44.25 -60.66 7.87
C ALA A 257 45.08 -61.94 7.89
N ASN A 258 44.70 -62.88 8.76
CA ASN A 258 44.89 -64.31 8.55
C ASN A 258 43.73 -65.07 9.22
N ASN A 259 42.91 -65.71 8.39
CA ASN A 259 42.04 -66.81 8.79
C ASN A 259 42.85 -68.11 8.64
N ASP A 260 42.92 -68.93 9.69
CA ASP A 260 43.02 -70.40 9.60
C ASP A 260 42.87 -71.01 11.02
N GLU A 261 41.71 -71.60 11.30
CA GLU A 261 41.46 -72.62 12.35
C GLU A 261 42.00 -74.00 11.86
N PRO A 262 42.07 -75.13 12.63
CA PRO A 262 41.38 -75.47 13.91
C PRO A 262 42.20 -76.33 14.93
N ARG A 263 41.64 -76.56 16.14
CA ARG A 263 41.44 -77.89 16.82
C ARG A 263 41.42 -77.82 18.36
N ARG A 264 40.29 -78.28 18.95
CA ARG A 264 40.05 -78.69 20.36
C ARG A 264 40.78 -80.04 20.68
N PRO A 265 40.81 -80.63 21.91
CA PRO A 265 40.08 -80.31 23.15
C PRO A 265 40.89 -80.38 24.49
N LEU A 266 40.15 -80.15 25.59
CA LEU A 266 40.48 -80.14 27.02
C LEU A 266 41.22 -81.36 27.60
N ARG A 267 42.04 -81.13 28.64
CA ARG A 267 42.07 -82.00 29.84
C ARG A 267 42.52 -81.23 31.10
N GLN A 268 41.67 -81.25 32.14
CA GLN A 268 42.08 -81.12 33.54
C GLN A 268 42.71 -82.45 33.99
N ARG A 269 43.74 -82.38 34.84
CA ARG A 269 44.44 -83.45 35.58
C ARG A 269 44.45 -84.86 34.97
#